data_AF-A0A3A4QAZ0-F1
#
_entry.id   AF-A0A3A4QAZ0-F1
#
_cell.length_a   1.000
_cell.length_b   1.000
_cell.length_c   1.000
_cell.angle_alpha   90.00
_cell.angle_beta   90.00
_cell.angle_gamma   90.00
#
_symmetry.space_group_name_H-M   'P 1'
#
loop_
_entity.id
_entity.type
_entity.pdbx_description
1 polymer ?
#
loop_
_entity_poly.entity_id
_entity_poly.type
_entity_poly.pdbx_seq_one_letter_code
_entity_poly.pdbx_strand_id
1 'polypeptide(L)'
;MVVLALGALIVPAAVAQPQILLAYDYVDIGGGRFEYEFELSLDDRWSPGMGWRWFIFGDCRSCPSPLTSFVGDPNDLPIGPWTAYGSSGGGHNGPTLHYVLDYWIPQSQDEKLNWSGTSTAALDEPALLYSTIAGTVGGATPADFAVATQDLGGPTCVYTIKKSKPKKCDDCPAKGSDYETETECEDVGDCAKKIKTIIACPGGNGTCKLKGKRSDCA
;
A
#
# COMPACT_ATOMS: atom_id res chain seq x y z
N MET A 1 -26.17 26.42 47.43
CA MET A 1 -26.71 25.99 46.14
C MET A 1 -25.52 25.58 45.27
N VAL A 2 -25.22 24.28 45.22
CA VAL A 2 -24.06 23.74 44.50
C VAL A 2 -24.54 23.36 43.10
N VAL A 3 -24.02 24.04 42.08
CA VAL A 3 -24.31 23.73 40.67
C VAL A 3 -23.29 22.69 40.22
N LEU A 4 -23.72 21.44 40.08
CA LEU A 4 -22.96 20.38 39.42
C LEU A 4 -23.06 20.60 37.90
N ALA A 5 -21.96 21.03 37.29
CA ALA A 5 -21.83 21.10 35.84
C ALA A 5 -21.51 19.69 35.29
N LEU A 6 -22.46 19.09 34.57
CA LEU A 6 -22.23 17.88 33.77
C LEU A 6 -21.44 18.30 32.52
N GLY A 7 -20.15 18.00 32.48
CA GLY A 7 -19.35 18.10 31.26
C GLY A 7 -19.68 16.94 30.33
N ALA A 8 -20.33 17.21 29.19
CA ALA A 8 -20.52 16.21 28.14
C ALA A 8 -19.16 15.91 27.49
N LEU A 9 -18.69 14.67 27.64
CA LEU A 9 -17.55 14.17 26.88
C LEU A 9 -17.99 14.02 25.42
N ILE A 10 -17.46 14.86 24.54
CA ILE A 10 -17.59 14.66 23.09
C ILE A 10 -16.57 13.60 22.71
N VAL A 11 -17.02 12.38 22.45
CA VAL A 11 -16.18 11.35 21.84
C VAL A 11 -16.18 11.61 20.33
N PRO A 12 -15.04 11.90 19.69
CA PRO A 12 -15.00 12.01 18.24
C PRO A 12 -15.37 10.65 17.65
N ALA A 13 -16.31 10.65 16.70
CA ALA A 13 -16.61 9.46 15.92
C ALA A 13 -15.34 9.07 15.15
N ALA A 14 -14.88 7.82 15.32
CA ALA A 14 -13.79 7.29 14.53
C ALA A 14 -14.23 7.27 13.06
N VAL A 15 -13.52 8.01 12.20
CA VAL A 15 -13.70 7.91 10.75
C VAL A 15 -13.26 6.50 10.37
N ALA A 16 -14.18 5.71 9.82
CA ALA A 16 -13.87 4.38 9.33
C ALA A 16 -12.81 4.53 8.22
N GLN A 17 -11.62 4.00 8.46
CA GLN A 17 -10.55 3.99 7.48
C GLN A 17 -10.92 3.04 6.31
N PRO A 18 -10.50 3.32 5.07
CA PRO A 18 -10.73 2.38 3.96
C PRO A 18 -10.05 1.04 4.23
N GLN A 19 -10.61 -0.06 3.72
CA GLN A 19 -9.98 -1.41 3.78
C GLN A 19 -9.14 -1.72 2.53
N ILE A 20 -8.84 -0.68 1.74
CA ILE A 20 -7.97 -0.71 0.58
C ILE A 20 -6.83 0.28 0.80
N LEU A 21 -5.62 -0.12 0.41
CA LEU A 21 -4.40 0.65 0.56
C LEU A 21 -3.77 0.83 -0.82
N LEU A 22 -3.50 2.08 -1.19
CA LEU A 22 -2.72 2.39 -2.40
C LEU A 22 -1.28 2.66 -1.98
N ALA A 23 -0.35 1.88 -2.52
CA ALA A 23 1.08 2.16 -2.49
C ALA A 23 1.54 2.56 -3.89
N TYR A 24 2.62 3.34 -3.96
CA TYR A 24 3.22 3.74 -5.22
C TYR A 24 4.70 4.07 -5.05
N ASP A 25 5.43 3.99 -6.15
CA ASP A 25 6.75 4.57 -6.31
C ASP A 25 6.82 5.29 -7.65
N TYR A 26 7.86 6.12 -7.79
CA TYR A 26 8.18 6.69 -9.09
C TYR A 26 9.68 6.91 -9.28
N VAL A 27 10.11 6.86 -10.54
CA VAL A 27 11.50 7.17 -10.94
C VAL A 27 11.52 8.30 -11.97
N ASP A 28 12.51 9.19 -11.89
CA ASP A 28 12.75 10.22 -12.90
C ASP A 28 13.36 9.58 -14.16
N ILE A 29 12.61 9.60 -15.26
CA ILE A 29 13.03 9.07 -16.56
C ILE A 29 13.60 10.16 -17.48
N GLY A 30 13.82 11.36 -16.94
CA GLY A 30 14.36 12.52 -17.64
C GLY A 30 13.29 13.33 -18.38
N GLY A 31 13.65 14.57 -18.75
CA GLY A 31 12.74 15.45 -19.51
C GLY A 31 11.52 15.95 -18.72
N GLY A 32 11.58 15.91 -17.37
CA GLY A 32 10.48 16.32 -16.50
C GLY A 32 9.34 15.31 -16.48
N ARG A 33 9.65 14.02 -16.66
CA ARG A 33 8.70 12.91 -16.61
C ARG A 33 9.13 11.91 -15.57
N PHE A 34 8.14 11.31 -14.94
CA PHE A 34 8.29 10.29 -13.91
C PHE A 34 7.50 9.07 -14.33
N GLU A 35 8.12 7.90 -14.24
CA GLU A 35 7.48 6.61 -14.39
C GLU A 35 7.00 6.15 -13.02
N TYR A 36 5.71 5.87 -12.91
CA TYR A 36 5.02 5.47 -11.69
C TYR A 36 4.67 3.99 -11.75
N GLU A 37 4.81 3.33 -10.62
CA GLU A 37 4.24 2.02 -10.33
C GLU A 37 3.24 2.15 -9.18
N PHE A 38 2.13 1.44 -9.24
CA PHE A 38 1.06 1.46 -8.25
C PHE A 38 0.68 0.04 -7.84
N GLU A 39 0.42 -0.16 -6.56
CA GLU A 39 -0.17 -1.37 -5.99
C GLU A 39 -1.39 -1.01 -5.14
N LEU A 40 -2.54 -1.60 -5.46
CA LEU A 40 -3.73 -1.57 -4.62
C LEU A 40 -3.86 -2.90 -3.89
N SER A 41 -3.83 -2.85 -2.55
CA SER A 41 -3.91 -4.01 -1.68
C SER A 41 -5.03 -3.86 -0.63
N LEU A 42 -5.22 -4.92 0.16
CA LEU A 42 -6.23 -5.00 1.20
C LEU A 42 -5.57 -5.02 2.58
N ASP A 43 -6.22 -4.43 3.57
CA ASP A 43 -5.80 -4.53 4.95
C ASP A 43 -6.56 -5.63 5.72
N ASP A 44 -6.17 -5.87 6.97
CA ASP A 44 -6.70 -6.93 7.84
C ASP A 44 -8.19 -6.82 8.17
N ARG A 45 -8.86 -5.73 7.76
CA ARG A 45 -10.29 -5.49 7.96
C ARG A 45 -11.13 -5.94 6.77
N TRP A 46 -10.52 -6.40 5.68
CA TRP A 46 -11.24 -6.96 4.55
C TRP A 46 -12.02 -8.23 4.94
N SER A 47 -13.11 -8.50 4.23
CA SER A 47 -13.87 -9.74 4.34
C SER A 47 -14.43 -10.15 2.98
N PRO A 48 -14.60 -11.46 2.71
CA PRO A 48 -15.14 -11.93 1.43
C PRO A 48 -16.46 -11.25 1.05
N GLY A 49 -16.56 -10.80 -0.20
CA GLY A 49 -17.72 -10.10 -0.74
C GLY A 49 -17.67 -8.57 -0.63
N MET A 50 -16.70 -8.02 0.09
CA MET A 50 -16.37 -6.58 0.02
C MET A 50 -15.90 -6.20 -1.39
N GLY A 51 -16.25 -5.01 -1.84
CA GLY A 51 -15.79 -4.52 -3.13
C GLY A 51 -15.95 -3.02 -3.33
N TRP A 52 -15.14 -2.50 -4.25
CA TRP A 52 -15.00 -1.08 -4.57
C TRP A 52 -15.15 -0.86 -6.07
N ARG A 53 -15.67 0.31 -6.45
CA ARG A 53 -15.75 0.73 -7.85
C ARG A 53 -15.38 2.20 -8.03
N TRP A 54 -15.11 2.54 -9.27
CA TRP A 54 -14.68 3.87 -9.71
C TRP A 54 -13.47 4.37 -8.91
N PHE A 55 -12.36 3.69 -9.13
CA PHE A 55 -11.08 4.04 -8.53
C PHE A 55 -10.51 5.30 -9.20
N ILE A 56 -10.17 6.30 -8.38
CA ILE A 56 -9.56 7.57 -8.78
C ILE A 56 -8.23 7.70 -8.04
N PHE A 57 -7.13 7.93 -8.76
CA PHE A 57 -5.80 8.14 -8.18
C PHE A 57 -5.23 9.48 -8.64
N GLY A 58 -4.39 10.09 -7.80
CA GLY A 58 -4.05 11.50 -7.97
C GLY A 58 -5.28 12.42 -7.82
N ASP A 59 -6.17 12.11 -6.88
CA ASP A 59 -7.43 12.81 -6.70
C ASP A 59 -7.23 14.22 -6.10
N CYS A 60 -8.09 15.16 -6.46
CA CYS A 60 -8.16 16.48 -5.82
C CYS A 60 -9.59 16.97 -5.58
N ARG A 61 -9.82 17.51 -4.38
CA ARG A 61 -11.10 18.09 -3.97
C ARG A 61 -11.36 19.41 -4.70
N SER A 62 -12.23 19.36 -5.71
CA SER A 62 -12.63 20.53 -6.50
C SER A 62 -11.46 21.31 -7.09
N CYS A 63 -10.38 20.62 -7.46
CA CYS A 63 -9.21 21.21 -8.12
C CYS A 63 -8.70 20.29 -9.24
N PRO A 64 -7.80 20.75 -10.14
CA PRO A 64 -7.13 19.86 -11.09
C PRO A 64 -6.33 18.78 -10.36
N SER A 65 -6.31 17.57 -10.92
CA SER A 65 -5.47 16.48 -10.39
C SER A 65 -4.00 16.91 -10.25
N PRO A 66 -3.34 16.66 -9.10
CA PRO A 66 -1.90 16.89 -8.96
C PRO A 66 -1.06 15.91 -9.80
N LEU A 67 -1.60 14.74 -10.17
CA LEU A 67 -0.91 13.74 -11.01
C LEU A 67 -1.02 14.15 -12.49
N THR A 68 -0.36 15.26 -12.81
CA THR A 68 -0.50 15.96 -14.09
C THR A 68 -0.10 15.10 -15.29
N SER A 69 -0.87 15.21 -16.37
CA SER A 69 -0.57 14.54 -17.65
C SER A 69 -0.30 13.03 -17.54
N PHE A 70 -0.99 12.35 -16.62
CA PHE A 70 -0.85 10.92 -16.44
C PHE A 70 -1.25 10.16 -17.72
N VAL A 71 -0.42 9.20 -18.12
CA VAL A 71 -0.68 8.25 -19.21
C VAL A 71 -0.38 6.85 -18.68
N GLY A 72 -1.41 6.03 -18.46
CA GLY A 72 -1.26 4.64 -18.00
C GLY A 72 -0.73 3.71 -19.09
N ASP A 73 0.00 2.65 -18.70
CA ASP A 73 0.51 1.64 -19.63
C ASP A 73 -0.63 0.69 -20.09
N PRO A 74 -0.99 0.65 -21.38
CA PRO A 74 -2.00 -0.28 -21.88
C PRO A 74 -1.69 -1.77 -21.64
N ASN A 75 -0.43 -2.14 -21.38
CA ASN A 75 -0.04 -3.53 -21.10
C ASN A 75 -0.49 -4.03 -19.72
N ASP A 76 -0.81 -3.12 -18.79
CA ASP A 76 -1.31 -3.49 -17.46
C ASP A 76 -2.79 -3.90 -17.49
N LEU A 77 -3.48 -3.64 -18.60
CA LEU A 77 -4.89 -3.95 -18.74
C LEU A 77 -5.12 -5.43 -19.10
N PRO A 78 -6.09 -6.11 -18.47
CA PRO A 78 -7.01 -5.58 -17.46
C PRO A 78 -6.40 -5.47 -16.05
N ILE A 79 -6.75 -4.40 -15.36
CA ILE A 79 -6.40 -4.18 -13.94
C ILE A 79 -7.61 -4.61 -13.12
N GLY A 80 -7.61 -5.85 -12.65
CA GLY A 80 -8.79 -6.46 -12.03
C GLY A 80 -9.97 -6.47 -13.00
N PRO A 81 -11.12 -5.83 -12.68
CA PRO A 81 -12.27 -5.76 -13.58
C PRO A 81 -12.15 -4.67 -14.66
N TRP A 82 -11.19 -3.76 -14.55
CA TRP A 82 -11.11 -2.56 -15.39
C TRP A 82 -10.28 -2.81 -16.64
N THR A 83 -10.79 -2.36 -17.78
CA THR A 83 -10.23 -2.65 -19.12
C THR A 83 -9.76 -1.41 -19.87
N ALA A 84 -9.80 -0.25 -19.22
CA ALA A 84 -9.32 1.01 -19.77
C ALA A 84 -8.92 1.98 -18.64
N TYR A 85 -8.10 2.97 -18.99
CA TYR A 85 -7.91 4.16 -18.18
C TYR A 85 -8.93 5.24 -18.57
N GLY A 86 -9.25 6.12 -17.62
CA GLY A 86 -10.11 7.27 -17.84
C GLY A 86 -9.70 8.46 -16.98
N SER A 87 -10.64 9.40 -16.82
CA SER A 87 -10.47 10.58 -15.98
C SER A 87 -11.80 10.96 -15.33
N SER A 88 -11.75 11.49 -14.12
CA SER A 88 -12.90 12.10 -13.43
C SER A 88 -12.83 13.63 -13.46
N GLY A 89 -13.87 14.29 -12.95
CA GLY A 89 -13.92 15.74 -12.79
C GLY A 89 -15.07 16.17 -11.88
N GLY A 90 -15.04 17.41 -11.42
CA GLY A 90 -16.00 17.96 -10.46
C GLY A 90 -15.46 17.96 -9.04
N GLY A 91 -16.17 17.33 -8.10
CA GLY A 91 -15.74 17.25 -6.70
C GLY A 91 -14.53 16.34 -6.47
N HIS A 92 -14.35 15.35 -7.35
CA HIS A 92 -13.20 14.46 -7.43
C HIS A 92 -12.63 14.53 -8.84
N ASN A 93 -11.31 14.58 -8.95
CA ASN A 93 -10.64 14.89 -10.20
C ASN A 93 -9.26 14.23 -10.24
N GLY A 94 -9.13 13.21 -11.08
CA GLY A 94 -7.92 12.42 -11.26
C GLY A 94 -8.07 11.39 -12.37
N PRO A 95 -6.96 10.78 -12.79
CA PRO A 95 -6.97 9.50 -13.51
C PRO A 95 -7.87 8.46 -12.85
N THR A 96 -8.52 7.63 -13.66
CA THR A 96 -9.41 6.58 -13.18
C THR A 96 -9.16 5.23 -13.86
N LEU A 97 -9.53 4.15 -13.17
CA LEU A 97 -9.70 2.83 -13.78
C LEU A 97 -11.16 2.68 -14.26
N HIS A 98 -11.37 2.34 -15.54
CA HIS A 98 -12.68 2.28 -16.20
C HIS A 98 -13.18 0.84 -16.39
N TYR A 99 -14.49 0.56 -16.25
CA TYR A 99 -15.60 1.52 -16.19
C TYR A 99 -16.11 1.81 -14.76
N VAL A 100 -16.78 2.96 -14.60
CA VAL A 100 -17.31 3.48 -13.32
C VAL A 100 -18.17 2.47 -12.54
N LEU A 101 -18.89 1.59 -13.25
CA LEU A 101 -19.84 0.65 -12.65
C LEU A 101 -19.22 -0.70 -12.27
N ASP A 102 -18.00 -0.98 -12.72
CA ASP A 102 -17.32 -2.25 -12.50
C ASP A 102 -16.74 -2.30 -11.09
N TYR A 103 -17.06 -3.36 -10.36
CA TYR A 103 -16.56 -3.60 -9.01
C TYR A 103 -15.34 -4.50 -9.04
N TRP A 104 -14.29 -4.11 -8.34
CA TRP A 104 -13.28 -5.04 -7.88
C TRP A 104 -13.78 -5.66 -6.58
N ILE A 105 -14.03 -6.97 -6.62
CA ILE A 105 -14.41 -7.79 -5.48
C ILE A 105 -13.28 -8.82 -5.31
N PRO A 106 -12.33 -8.58 -4.39
CA PRO A 106 -11.23 -9.50 -4.19
C PRO A 106 -11.72 -10.89 -3.78
N GLN A 107 -10.98 -11.92 -4.19
CA GLN A 107 -11.23 -13.32 -3.87
C GLN A 107 -10.43 -13.80 -2.66
N SER A 108 -9.36 -13.07 -2.28
CA SER A 108 -8.51 -13.35 -1.11
C SER A 108 -7.93 -12.06 -0.51
N GLN A 109 -7.53 -12.14 0.76
CA GLN A 109 -6.84 -11.06 1.48
C GLN A 109 -5.54 -10.62 0.80
N ASP A 110 -4.83 -11.54 0.16
CA ASP A 110 -3.54 -11.28 -0.48
C ASP A 110 -3.67 -10.84 -1.94
N GLU A 111 -4.90 -10.65 -2.44
CA GLU A 111 -5.10 -10.17 -3.81
C GLU A 111 -4.69 -8.71 -3.94
N LYS A 112 -3.90 -8.43 -4.97
CA LYS A 112 -3.35 -7.12 -5.29
C LYS A 112 -3.65 -6.76 -6.74
N LEU A 113 -3.85 -5.48 -7.01
CA LEU A 113 -3.91 -4.94 -8.38
C LEU A 113 -2.71 -4.05 -8.61
N ASN A 114 -2.00 -4.28 -9.70
CA ASN A 114 -0.82 -3.49 -10.07
C ASN A 114 -1.06 -2.78 -11.40
N TRP A 115 -0.55 -1.57 -11.52
CA TRP A 115 -0.49 -0.85 -12.78
C TRP A 115 0.57 0.24 -12.74
N SER A 116 0.87 0.78 -13.90
CA SER A 116 1.94 1.73 -14.12
C SER A 116 1.51 2.82 -15.09
N GLY A 117 2.36 3.84 -15.22
CA GLY A 117 2.19 4.90 -16.19
C GLY A 117 3.21 6.01 -16.02
N THR A 118 3.07 7.07 -16.81
CA THR A 118 3.97 8.24 -16.72
C THR A 118 3.21 9.50 -16.36
N SER A 119 3.82 10.39 -15.57
CA SER A 119 3.30 11.71 -15.22
C SER A 119 4.38 12.78 -15.37
N THR A 120 3.99 14.05 -15.46
CA THR A 120 4.90 15.20 -15.40
C THR A 120 5.07 15.76 -13.99
N ALA A 121 4.42 15.15 -12.99
CA ALA A 121 4.56 15.53 -11.59
C ALA A 121 5.32 14.45 -10.83
N ALA A 122 6.22 14.88 -9.95
CA ALA A 122 6.77 14.08 -8.85
C ALA A 122 5.96 14.42 -7.61
N LEU A 123 5.15 13.47 -7.15
CA LEU A 123 4.30 13.62 -5.98
C LEU A 123 4.90 12.77 -4.87
N ASP A 124 5.50 13.42 -3.88
CA ASP A 124 5.94 12.73 -2.66
C ASP A 124 4.78 12.58 -1.67
N GLU A 125 4.85 11.61 -0.77
CA GLU A 125 3.88 11.48 0.33
C GLU A 125 3.83 12.80 1.15
N PRO A 126 2.63 13.34 1.47
CA PRO A 126 1.28 12.79 1.29
C PRO A 126 0.50 13.35 0.09
N ALA A 127 1.18 13.83 -0.95
CA ALA A 127 0.57 14.59 -2.03
C ALA A 127 -0.29 13.75 -2.99
N LEU A 128 -0.06 12.43 -3.06
CA LEU A 128 -0.87 11.53 -3.88
C LEU A 128 -2.06 11.01 -3.07
N LEU A 129 -3.27 11.42 -3.50
CA LEU A 129 -4.53 11.01 -2.89
C LEU A 129 -5.30 10.06 -3.82
N TYR A 130 -6.13 9.20 -3.24
CA TYR A 130 -7.01 8.31 -4.00
C TYR A 130 -8.41 8.16 -3.38
N SER A 131 -9.36 7.74 -4.20
CA SER A 131 -10.78 7.65 -3.84
C SER A 131 -11.51 6.52 -4.58
N THR A 132 -12.60 6.02 -3.98
CA THR A 132 -13.55 5.04 -4.56
C THR A 132 -15.00 5.45 -4.26
N ILE A 133 -15.58 6.33 -5.06
CA ILE A 133 -16.75 7.13 -4.65
C ILE A 133 -18.08 6.74 -5.30
N ALA A 134 -18.07 5.87 -6.33
CA ALA A 134 -19.32 5.42 -6.95
C ALA A 134 -20.09 4.41 -6.09
N GLY A 135 -19.59 4.06 -4.91
CA GLY A 135 -20.22 3.14 -3.96
C GLY A 135 -19.36 1.91 -3.69
N THR A 136 -19.76 1.20 -2.65
CA THR A 136 -19.11 -0.03 -2.16
C THR A 136 -20.16 -1.13 -1.97
N VAL A 137 -19.71 -2.39 -1.91
CA VAL A 137 -20.55 -3.56 -1.62
C VAL A 137 -19.98 -4.38 -0.47
N GLY A 138 -20.78 -5.29 0.10
CA GLY A 138 -20.32 -6.23 1.12
C GLY A 138 -19.87 -5.60 2.44
N GLY A 139 -20.25 -4.36 2.73
CA GLY A 139 -19.84 -3.63 3.94
C GLY A 139 -18.49 -2.93 3.83
N ALA A 140 -17.91 -2.84 2.62
CA ALA A 140 -16.69 -2.06 2.39
C ALA A 140 -16.92 -0.56 2.63
N THR A 141 -15.85 0.12 3.06
CA THR A 141 -15.78 1.58 3.24
C THR A 141 -15.09 2.20 2.04
N PRO A 142 -15.65 3.27 1.44
CA PRO A 142 -14.98 3.95 0.33
C PRO A 142 -13.72 4.68 0.82
N ALA A 143 -12.68 4.72 -0.02
CA ALA A 143 -11.64 5.73 0.09
C ALA A 143 -12.21 7.09 -0.39
N ASP A 144 -11.96 8.15 0.37
CA ASP A 144 -12.34 9.53 0.06
C ASP A 144 -11.18 10.45 0.41
N PHE A 145 -10.33 10.77 -0.58
CA PHE A 145 -9.05 11.46 -0.42
C PHE A 145 -8.13 10.77 0.58
N ALA A 146 -8.05 9.45 0.53
CA ALA A 146 -7.09 8.69 1.30
C ALA A 146 -5.67 8.98 0.78
N VAL A 147 -4.69 9.04 1.68
CA VAL A 147 -3.28 9.25 1.32
C VAL A 147 -2.70 7.92 0.85
N ALA A 148 -2.06 7.91 -0.32
CA ALA A 148 -1.29 6.77 -0.78
C ALA A 148 0.10 6.77 -0.15
N THR A 149 0.63 5.58 0.13
CA THR A 149 1.96 5.40 0.70
C THR A 149 3.02 5.41 -0.40
N GLN A 150 4.07 6.22 -0.26
CA GLN A 150 5.19 6.25 -1.21
C GLN A 150 6.25 5.21 -0.81
N ASP A 151 5.90 3.94 -0.98
CA ASP A 151 6.75 2.77 -0.73
C ASP A 151 5.98 1.54 -1.23
N LEU A 152 6.31 1.01 -2.41
CA LEU A 152 5.75 -0.27 -2.87
C LEU A 152 6.29 -1.47 -2.09
N GLY A 153 7.25 -1.27 -1.20
CA GLY A 153 8.01 -2.34 -0.59
C GLY A 153 8.76 -3.08 -1.69
N GLY A 154 9.71 -2.40 -2.33
CA GLY A 154 10.56 -2.99 -3.37
C GLY A 154 11.18 -4.32 -2.90
N PRO A 155 11.58 -5.21 -3.83
CA PRO A 155 12.07 -6.52 -3.47
C PRO A 155 13.18 -6.39 -2.44
N THR A 156 13.01 -7.11 -1.34
CA THR A 156 13.88 -7.03 -0.19
C THR A 156 14.78 -8.24 -0.11
N CYS A 157 15.93 -8.05 0.53
CA CYS A 157 16.86 -9.14 0.71
C CYS A 157 16.30 -10.22 1.64
N VAL A 158 16.13 -11.43 1.09
CA VAL A 158 15.70 -12.60 1.83
C VAL A 158 16.91 -13.42 2.28
N TYR A 159 16.89 -13.84 3.54
CA TYR A 159 17.95 -14.63 4.14
C TYR A 159 17.43 -15.90 4.81
N THR A 160 17.83 -17.06 4.29
CA THR A 160 17.64 -18.31 5.05
C THR A 160 18.46 -18.30 6.33
N ILE A 161 17.78 -18.37 7.47
CA ILE A 161 18.37 -18.34 8.81
C ILE A 161 19.22 -19.58 9.04
N LYS A 162 20.52 -19.37 9.30
CA LYS A 162 21.47 -20.45 9.66
C LYS A 162 21.67 -20.58 11.16
N LYS A 163 21.44 -19.51 11.93
CA LYS A 163 21.48 -19.52 13.39
C LYS A 163 20.49 -18.50 13.95
N SER A 164 19.63 -18.97 14.85
CA SER A 164 18.76 -18.13 15.67
C SER A 164 19.16 -18.35 17.13
N LYS A 165 19.49 -17.27 17.86
CA LYS A 165 19.82 -17.34 19.29
C LYS A 165 18.88 -16.43 20.07
N PRO A 166 17.90 -16.98 20.79
CA PRO A 166 17.03 -16.21 21.64
C PRO A 166 17.76 -15.59 22.82
N LYS A 167 17.30 -14.43 23.25
CA LYS A 167 17.62 -13.78 24.52
C LYS A 167 16.33 -13.32 25.18
N LYS A 168 15.85 -14.11 26.14
CA LYS A 168 14.56 -13.91 26.82
C LYS A 168 13.36 -13.92 25.86
N CYS A 169 13.47 -14.64 24.75
CA CYS A 169 12.42 -14.77 23.74
C CYS A 169 12.22 -16.25 23.46
N ASP A 170 10.98 -16.74 23.51
CA ASP A 170 10.69 -18.15 23.23
C ASP A 170 10.30 -18.37 21.76
N ASP A 171 9.98 -17.30 21.03
CA ASP A 171 9.41 -17.33 19.70
C ASP A 171 10.29 -16.63 18.65
N CYS A 172 11.57 -17.02 18.60
CA CYS A 172 12.47 -16.52 17.57
C CYS A 172 12.30 -17.30 16.26
N PRO A 173 12.44 -16.64 15.09
CA PRO A 173 12.46 -17.32 13.80
C PRO A 173 13.39 -18.54 13.79
N ALA A 174 12.88 -19.67 13.28
CA ALA A 174 13.56 -20.95 13.34
C ALA A 174 14.77 -21.00 12.40
N LYS A 175 15.74 -21.87 12.71
CA LYS A 175 16.81 -22.16 11.75
C LYS A 175 16.20 -22.84 10.52
N GLY A 176 16.48 -22.29 9.34
CA GLY A 176 15.98 -22.78 8.06
C GLY A 176 14.78 -22.00 7.52
N SER A 177 14.13 -21.16 8.34
CA SER A 177 13.13 -20.22 7.84
C SER A 177 13.82 -19.08 7.09
N ASP A 178 13.02 -18.35 6.32
CA ASP A 178 13.44 -17.11 5.69
C ASP A 178 13.27 -15.93 6.64
N TYR A 179 14.00 -14.86 6.33
CA TYR A 179 14.00 -13.59 7.05
C TYR A 179 14.25 -12.48 6.05
N GLU A 180 13.24 -11.64 5.87
CA GLU A 180 13.27 -10.44 5.04
C GLU A 180 13.86 -9.28 5.83
N THR A 181 14.61 -8.42 5.14
CA THR A 181 15.20 -7.20 5.70
C THR A 181 14.61 -6.00 4.98
N GLU A 182 14.52 -4.83 5.58
CA GLU A 182 14.16 -3.57 4.86
C GLU A 182 15.26 -3.09 3.87
N THR A 183 16.17 -3.98 3.47
CA THR A 183 17.19 -3.67 2.46
C THR A 183 16.62 -4.05 1.11
N GLU A 184 16.29 -3.04 0.32
CA GLU A 184 15.96 -3.17 -1.09
C GLU A 184 17.09 -3.85 -1.86
N CYS A 185 16.73 -4.63 -2.86
CA CYS A 185 17.63 -5.24 -3.81
C CYS A 185 16.95 -5.30 -5.18
N GLU A 186 17.71 -5.16 -6.25
CA GLU A 186 17.22 -5.48 -7.60
C GLU A 186 17.59 -6.92 -7.95
N ASP A 187 18.80 -7.33 -7.56
CA ASP A 187 19.33 -8.67 -7.71
C ASP A 187 19.78 -9.26 -6.37
N VAL A 188 19.81 -10.60 -6.28
CA VAL A 188 20.44 -11.34 -5.16
C VAL A 188 21.91 -10.91 -4.93
N GLY A 189 22.54 -10.32 -5.95
CA GLY A 189 23.88 -9.75 -5.90
C GLY A 189 24.02 -8.63 -4.85
N ASP A 190 23.01 -7.77 -4.77
CA ASP A 190 22.99 -6.54 -3.94
C ASP A 190 22.90 -6.88 -2.46
N CYS A 191 22.23 -8.00 -2.16
CA CYS A 191 22.15 -8.52 -0.83
C CYS A 191 23.52 -8.96 -0.31
N ALA A 192 23.86 -8.49 0.90
CA ALA A 192 25.03 -8.96 1.63
C ALA A 192 25.04 -10.49 1.66
N LYS A 193 26.19 -11.14 1.40
CA LYS A 193 26.24 -12.62 1.34
C LYS A 193 25.75 -13.30 2.64
N LYS A 194 25.85 -12.61 3.77
CA LYS A 194 25.44 -13.06 5.11
C LYS A 194 24.95 -11.87 5.91
N ILE A 195 23.92 -12.10 6.74
CA ILE A 195 23.48 -11.12 7.74
C ILE A 195 23.81 -11.57 9.15
N LYS A 196 23.92 -10.59 10.04
CA LYS A 196 23.96 -10.77 11.49
C LYS A 196 23.20 -9.62 12.12
N THR A 197 21.94 -9.87 12.46
CA THR A 197 21.04 -8.84 13.02
C THR A 197 20.49 -9.26 14.40
N ILE A 198 19.86 -8.30 15.08
CA ILE A 198 19.16 -8.48 16.34
C ILE A 198 17.76 -7.88 16.14
N ILE A 199 16.73 -8.72 16.20
CA ILE A 199 15.34 -8.26 16.14
C ILE A 199 14.69 -8.33 17.52
N ALA A 200 13.62 -7.56 17.71
CA ALA A 200 12.73 -7.71 18.86
C ALA A 200 12.05 -9.08 18.82
N CYS A 201 11.61 -9.57 19.98
CA CYS A 201 10.87 -10.83 20.07
C CYS A 201 9.44 -10.64 19.57
N PRO A 202 8.96 -11.41 18.57
CA PRO A 202 7.60 -11.30 18.04
C PRO A 202 6.51 -11.52 19.11
N GLY A 203 6.77 -12.39 20.09
CA GLY A 203 5.82 -12.76 21.15
C GLY A 203 6.04 -12.09 22.52
N GLY A 204 6.88 -11.06 22.65
CA GLY A 204 7.03 -10.35 23.94
C GLY A 204 8.36 -9.67 24.22
N ASN A 205 8.80 -9.72 25.48
CA ASN A 205 9.97 -9.00 25.97
C ASN A 205 11.28 -9.76 25.69
N GLY A 206 12.05 -9.36 24.69
CA GLY A 206 13.35 -9.98 24.44
C GLY A 206 13.96 -9.58 23.10
N THR A 207 15.01 -10.30 22.70
CA THR A 207 15.62 -10.14 21.37
C THR A 207 16.04 -11.48 20.78
N CYS A 208 16.05 -11.55 19.45
CA CYS A 208 16.54 -12.70 18.69
C CYS A 208 17.79 -12.30 17.92
N LYS A 209 18.92 -12.96 18.18
CA LYS A 209 20.13 -12.77 17.38
C LYS A 209 20.11 -13.73 16.19
N LEU A 210 19.98 -13.18 15.00
CA LEU A 210 19.89 -13.95 13.76
C LEU A 210 21.21 -13.90 13.00
N LYS A 211 21.53 -15.02 12.34
CA LYS A 211 22.53 -15.08 11.28
C LYS A 211 21.93 -15.84 10.11
N GLY A 212 21.90 -15.21 8.96
CA GLY A 212 21.38 -15.76 7.72
C GLY A 212 22.43 -15.78 6.62
N LYS A 213 22.17 -16.55 5.58
CA LYS A 213 22.88 -16.48 4.29
C LYS A 213 21.85 -16.04 3.27
N ARG A 214 22.20 -15.10 2.38
CA ARG A 214 21.26 -14.65 1.35
C ARG A 214 20.72 -15.85 0.59
N SER A 215 19.41 -15.86 0.42
CA SER A 215 18.69 -16.83 -0.38
C SER A 215 18.21 -16.17 -1.66
N ASP A 216 17.54 -15.02 -1.52
CA ASP A 216 16.84 -14.39 -2.62
C ASP A 216 16.74 -12.86 -2.47
N CYS A 217 16.17 -12.24 -3.49
CA CYS A 217 15.70 -10.87 -3.52
C CYS A 217 14.22 -10.92 -3.89
N ALA A 218 13.32 -10.63 -2.96
CA ALA A 218 11.88 -10.90 -3.09
C ALA A 218 11.03 -9.74 -2.63
#